data_AF-A0A351TAY4-F1
#
_entry.id   AF-A0A351TAY4-F1
#
_cell.length_a   1.000
_cell.length_b   1.000
_cell.length_c   1.000
_cell.angle_alpha   90.00
_cell.angle_beta   90.00
_cell.angle_gamma   90.00
#
_symmetry.space_group_name_H-M   'P 1'
#
loop_
_entity.id
_entity.type
_entity.pdbx_description
1 polymer ?
#
loop_
_entity_poly.entity_id
_entity_poly.type
_entity_poly.pdbx_seq_one_letter_code
_entity_poly.pdbx_strand_id
1 'polypeptide(L)' 'MLPVLNEEIVNLAVRAGLAMKCSVNKISNFDRKSYFYPDLPAGYQITQLYHPIVEH' A
#
# COMPACT_ATOMS: atom_id res chain seq x y z
N MET A 1 4.29 13.98 13.23
CA MET A 1 4.15 12.51 13.40
C MET A 1 4.62 11.85 12.11
N LEU A 2 5.42 10.78 12.19
CA LEU A 2 5.84 10.00 11.02
C LEU A 2 5.05 8.69 10.96
N PRO A 3 4.71 8.18 9.76
CA PRO A 3 3.99 6.92 9.63
C PRO A 3 4.89 5.72 10.00
N VAL A 4 4.29 4.72 10.62
CA VAL A 4 4.90 3.40 10.88
C VAL A 4 3.95 2.36 10.29
N LEU A 5 4.49 1.41 9.53
CA LEU A 5 3.69 0.38 8.88
C LEU A 5 3.14 -0.61 9.93
N ASN A 6 1.86 -0.95 9.81
CA ASN A 6 1.27 -2.06 10.55
C ASN A 6 1.61 -3.39 9.83
N GLU A 7 2.38 -4.25 10.47
CA GLU A 7 2.82 -5.54 9.92
C GLU A 7 1.65 -6.44 9.51
N GLU A 8 0.53 -6.39 10.23
CA GLU A 8 -0.61 -7.27 9.94
C GLU A 8 -1.31 -6.92 8.61
N ILE A 9 -1.23 -5.66 8.17
CA ILE A 9 -1.76 -5.26 6.85
C ILE A 9 -0.99 -5.96 5.73
N VAL A 10 0.32 -6.18 5.89
CA VAL A 10 1.13 -6.91 4.91
C VAL A 10 0.70 -8.37 4.84
N ASN A 11 0.49 -9.01 6.00
CA ASN A 11 -0.02 -10.38 6.07
C ASN A 11 -1.37 -10.53 5.37
N LEU A 12 -2.30 -9.60 5.62
CA LEU A 12 -3.63 -9.61 5.01
C LEU A 12 -3.56 -9.37 3.50
N ALA A 13 -2.75 -8.43 3.04
CA ALA A 13 -2.56 -8.15 1.61
C ALA A 13 -2.01 -9.37 0.86
N VAL A 14 -1.00 -10.05 1.43
CA VAL A 14 -0.44 -11.28 0.84
C VAL A 14 -1.48 -12.40 0.81
N ARG A 15 -2.22 -12.62 1.90
CA ARG A 15 -3.28 -13.64 1.96
C ARG A 15 -4.37 -13.39 0.91
N ALA A 16 -4.82 -12.13 0.79
CA ALA A 16 -5.80 -11.74 -0.20
C ALA A 16 -5.28 -11.96 -1.64
N GLY A 17 -4.04 -11.55 -1.92
CA GLY A 17 -3.42 -11.76 -3.23
C GLY A 17 -3.31 -13.24 -3.60
N LEU A 18 -2.85 -14.10 -2.68
CA LEU A 18 -2.79 -15.54 -2.91
C LEU A 18 -4.18 -16.14 -3.17
N ALA A 19 -5.21 -15.73 -2.42
CA ALA A 19 -6.59 -16.16 -2.65
C ALA A 19 -7.13 -15.72 -4.03
N MET A 20 -6.69 -14.56 -4.52
CA MET A 20 -7.02 -14.03 -5.85
C MET A 20 -6.10 -14.53 -6.97
N LYS A 21 -5.17 -15.46 -6.69
CA LYS A 21 -4.18 -15.97 -7.65
C LYS A 21 -3.26 -14.87 -8.23
N CYS A 22 -2.93 -13.89 -7.41
CA CYS A 22 -1.88 -12.90 -7.71
C CYS A 22 -0.49 -13.43 -7.35
N SER A 23 0.53 -12.86 -7.98
CA SER A 23 1.94 -13.00 -7.61
C SER A 23 2.28 -12.05 -6.46
N VAL A 24 3.08 -12.51 -5.50
CA VAL A 24 3.58 -11.69 -4.39
C VAL A 24 4.94 -11.13 -4.77
N ASN A 25 5.10 -9.81 -4.68
CA ASN A 25 6.33 -9.13 -5.03
C ASN A 25 7.37 -9.26 -3.91
N LYS A 26 8.64 -9.53 -4.30
CA LYS A 26 9.76 -9.62 -3.35
C LYS A 26 10.16 -8.26 -2.78
N ILE A 27 9.87 -7.19 -3.52
CA ILE A 27 10.14 -5.80 -3.15
C ILE A 27 8.85 -5.04 -3.37
N SER A 28 8.39 -4.32 -2.35
CA SER A 28 7.25 -3.41 -2.44
C SER A 28 7.57 -2.14 -1.64
N ASN A 29 7.03 -1.00 -2.08
CA ASN A 29 7.23 0.29 -1.43
C ASN A 29 5.90 1.03 -1.33
N PHE A 30 5.88 2.10 -0.53
CA PHE A 30 4.75 3.01 -0.44
C PHE A 30 5.13 4.37 -1.02
N ASP A 31 4.22 4.91 -1.83
CA ASP A 31 4.34 6.15 -2.57
C ASP A 31 3.37 7.21 -2.01
N ARG A 32 3.68 8.49 -2.24
CA ARG A 32 2.78 9.60 -1.91
C ARG A 32 2.05 10.06 -3.16
N LYS A 33 0.73 9.95 -3.16
CA LYS A 33 -0.13 10.57 -4.16
C LYS A 33 -0.69 11.88 -3.61
N SER A 34 -0.19 13.00 -4.11
CA SER A 34 -0.53 14.33 -3.61
C SER A 34 -1.79 14.90 -4.26
N TYR A 35 -2.76 15.34 -3.46
CA TYR A 35 -3.94 16.08 -3.90
C TYR A 35 -4.59 16.81 -2.72
N PHE A 36 -5.24 17.93 -3.00
CA PHE A 36 -5.93 18.71 -1.98
C PHE A 36 -7.36 18.22 -1.81
N TYR A 37 -7.73 17.92 -0.57
CA TYR A 37 -9.12 17.67 -0.20
C TYR A 37 -9.34 17.97 1.29
N PRO A 38 -10.52 18.47 1.70
CA PRO A 38 -10.75 18.87 3.10
C PRO A 38 -10.56 17.75 4.13
N ASP A 39 -10.79 16.49 3.76
CA ASP A 39 -10.64 15.32 4.64
C ASP A 39 -9.23 14.72 4.67
N LEU A 40 -8.28 15.31 3.93
CA LEU A 40 -6.92 14.82 3.79
C LEU A 40 -5.90 15.85 4.33
N PRO A 41 -5.73 15.97 5.66
CA PRO A 41 -4.86 16.97 6.27
C PRO A 41 -3.40 16.92 5.82
N ALA A 42 -2.91 15.73 5.42
CA ALA A 42 -1.54 15.56 4.94
C ALA A 42 -1.33 16.11 3.52
N GLY A 43 -2.39 16.35 2.74
CA GLY A 43 -2.31 16.74 1.33
C GLY A 43 -1.77 15.64 0.39
N TYR A 44 -1.62 14.42 0.91
CA TYR A 44 -1.25 13.24 0.14
C TYR A 44 -1.79 11.96 0.78
N GLN A 45 -2.07 10.97 -0.05
CA GLN A 45 -2.39 9.61 0.35
C GLN A 45 -1.13 8.74 0.23
N ILE A 46 -0.88 7.92 1.24
CA ILE A 46 0.11 6.83 1.16
C ILE A 46 -0.54 5.68 0.38
N THR A 47 0.05 5.29 -0.74
CA THR A 47 -0.48 4.27 -1.68
C THR A 47 0.66 3.40 -2.23
N GLN A 48 0.36 2.45 -3.10
CA GLN A 48 1.38 1.66 -3.82
C GLN A 48 1.09 1.74 -5.32
N LEU A 49 1.82 2.61 -6.03
CA LEU A 49 1.63 2.81 -7.46
C LEU A 49 2.68 2.05 -8.28
N TYR A 50 3.95 2.11 -7.86
CA TYR A 50 5.05 1.58 -8.67
C TYR A 50 5.45 0.15 -8.29
N HIS A 51 5.40 -0.18 -6.99
CA HIS A 51 5.85 -1.47 -6.47
C HIS A 51 4.83 -2.02 -5.45
N PRO A 52 3.70 -2.60 -5.92
CA PRO A 52 2.65 -3.11 -5.04
C PRO A 52 3.09 -4.39 -4.31
N ILE A 53 2.43 -4.73 -3.19
CA ILE A 53 2.69 -5.99 -2.46
C ILE A 53 2.35 -7.22 -3.31
N VAL A 54 1.27 -7.14 -4.10
CA VAL A 54 0.82 -8.21 -5.00
C VAL A 54 0.42 -7.62 -6.36
N GLU A 55 0.61 -8.40 -7.41
CA GLU A 55 0.24 -8.06 -8.80
C GLU A 55 -0.27 -9.30 -9.54
N HIS A 56 -1.06 -9.12 -10.60
CA HIS A 56 -1.55 -10.22 -11.43
C HIS A 56 -0.62 -10.45 -12.61
#